data_AF-T1BP48-F1
#
_entry.id   AF-T1BP48-F1
#
_cell.length_a   1.000
_cell.length_b   1.000
_cell.length_c   1.000
_cell.angle_alpha   90.00
_cell.angle_beta   90.00
_cell.angle_gamma   90.00
#
_symmetry.space_group_name_H-M   'P 1'
#
loop_
_entity.id
_entity.type
_entity.pdbx_description
1 polymer ?
#
loop_
_entity_poly.entity_id
_entity_poly.type
_entity_poly.pdbx_seq_one_letter_code
_entity_poly.pdbx_strand_id
1 'polypeptide(L)'
;MYFIAMIIQALIERDIRINMEKRDVASIPIYPEERECSYPTSYRILSKFDNIVLNHVLIGGKEIKVIRAELTEIQKQILSLLDIPEDRFWLDQ
;
A
#
# COMPACT_ATOMS: atom_id res chain seq x y z
N MET A 1 13.68 -19.11 -11.44
CA MET A 1 13.07 -18.18 -12.41
C MET A 1 12.21 -17.17 -11.64
N TYR A 2 12.70 -15.95 -11.41
CA TYR A 2 11.98 -14.88 -10.68
C TYR A 2 12.02 -13.52 -11.39
N PHE A 3 12.35 -13.49 -12.69
CA PHE A 3 12.61 -12.25 -13.43
C PHE A 3 11.41 -11.30 -13.45
N ILE A 4 10.21 -11.82 -13.69
CA ILE A 4 8.98 -11.02 -13.70
C ILE A 4 8.72 -10.39 -12.32
N ALA A 5 8.94 -11.14 -11.23
CA ALA A 5 8.77 -10.62 -9.88
C ALA A 5 9.75 -9.46 -9.61
N MET A 6 11.01 -9.59 -10.02
CA MET A 6 11.98 -8.50 -9.89
C MET A 6 11.61 -7.28 -10.73
N ILE A 7 11.04 -7.46 -11.93
CA ILE A 7 10.55 -6.35 -12.74
C ILE A 7 9.41 -5.63 -12.01
N ILE A 8 8.42 -6.37 -11.50
CA ILE A 8 7.29 -5.77 -10.77
C ILE A 8 7.80 -5.00 -9.55
N GLN A 9 8.72 -5.59 -8.78
CA GLN A 9 9.34 -4.92 -7.63
C GLN A 9 10.09 -3.65 -8.04
N ALA A 10 10.85 -3.69 -9.12
CA ALA A 10 11.57 -2.52 -9.61
C ALA A 10 10.62 -1.42 -10.10
N LEU A 11 9.49 -1.77 -10.71
CA LEU A 11 8.48 -0.81 -11.16
C LEU A 11 7.80 -0.10 -9.98
N ILE A 12 7.36 -0.86 -8.96
CA ILE A 12 6.77 -0.29 -7.73
C ILE A 12 7.77 0.65 -7.04
N GLU A 13 9.02 0.21 -6.88
CA GLU A 13 10.08 1.02 -6.28
C GLU A 13 10.40 2.28 -7.08
N ARG A 14 10.42 2.18 -8.40
CA ARG A 14 10.66 3.33 -9.28
C ARG A 14 9.52 4.33 -9.17
N ASP A 15 8.28 3.88 -9.27
CA ASP A 15 7.12 4.77 -9.33
C ASP A 15 6.96 5.55 -8.02
N ILE A 16 7.13 4.89 -6.85
CA ILE A 16 7.07 5.59 -5.56
C ILE A 16 8.20 6.61 -5.43
N ARG A 17 9.43 6.29 -5.85
CA ARG A 17 10.60 7.21 -5.75
C ARG A 17 10.45 8.41 -6.67
N ILE A 18 9.95 8.21 -7.89
CA ILE A 18 9.63 9.30 -8.82
C ILE A 18 8.59 10.24 -8.20
N ASN A 19 7.55 9.71 -7.57
CA ASN A 19 6.51 10.54 -6.96
C ASN A 19 6.96 11.18 -5.65
N MET A 20 7.87 10.56 -4.90
CA MET A 20 8.54 11.19 -3.76
C MET A 20 9.33 12.41 -4.23
N GLU A 21 10.15 12.28 -5.28
CA GLU A 21 10.92 13.38 -5.85
C GLU A 21 10.01 14.51 -6.39
N LYS A 22 8.98 14.17 -7.17
CA LYS A 22 8.02 15.16 -7.71
C LYS A 22 7.27 15.95 -6.65
N ARG A 23 7.15 15.42 -5.43
CA ARG A 23 6.34 15.98 -4.34
C ARG A 23 7.21 16.45 -3.16
N ASP A 24 8.52 16.57 -3.36
CA ASP A 24 9.49 16.99 -2.34
C ASP A 24 9.44 16.16 -1.04
N VAL A 25 9.15 14.86 -1.16
CA VAL A 25 9.14 13.91 -0.04
C VAL A 25 10.50 13.24 0.07
N ALA A 26 11.33 13.69 1.01
CA ALA A 26 12.69 13.15 1.20
C ALA A 26 12.73 11.73 1.77
N SER A 27 11.71 11.35 2.55
CA SER A 27 11.60 10.02 3.18
C SER A 27 10.17 9.71 3.59
N ILE A 28 9.90 8.42 3.81
CA ILE A 28 8.64 7.93 4.37
C ILE A 28 8.90 7.00 5.57
N PRO A 29 8.05 7.02 6.62
CA PRO A 29 8.26 6.29 7.88
C PRO A 29 7.90 4.78 7.78
N ILE A 30 8.56 4.05 6.87
CA ILE A 30 8.17 2.66 6.55
C ILE A 30 9.00 1.57 7.23
N TYR A 31 10.09 1.91 7.91
CA TYR A 31 10.85 0.93 8.68
C TYR A 31 10.16 0.60 10.02
N PRO A 32 10.62 -0.43 10.75
CA PRO A 32 10.17 -0.66 12.13
C PRO A 32 10.31 0.61 12.95
N GLU A 33 9.40 0.79 13.92
CA GLU A 33 9.33 2.00 14.77
C GLU A 33 9.12 3.29 13.98
N GLU A 34 8.47 3.19 12.81
CA GLU A 34 8.17 4.34 11.94
C GLU A 34 9.41 5.13 11.52
N ARG A 35 10.57 4.47 11.47
CA ARG A 35 11.80 5.12 11.01
C ARG A 35 11.72 5.50 9.54
N GLU A 36 12.28 6.66 9.25
CA GLU A 36 12.36 7.24 7.91
C GLU A 36 13.17 6.40 6.93
N CYS A 37 12.70 6.35 5.68
CA CYS A 37 13.33 5.66 4.57
C CYS A 37 13.28 6.52 3.30
N SER A 38 14.44 6.90 2.77
CA SER A 38 14.55 7.67 1.52
C SER A 38 14.51 6.80 0.25
N TYR A 39 14.85 5.52 0.38
CA TYR A 39 14.90 4.57 -0.75
C TYR A 39 14.07 3.33 -0.42
N PRO A 40 12.73 3.46 -0.43
CA PRO A 40 11.85 2.36 -0.08
C PRO A 40 12.00 1.19 -1.07
N THR A 41 11.94 -0.03 -0.55
CA THR A 41 11.89 -1.26 -1.36
C THR A 41 10.45 -1.76 -1.43
N SER A 42 10.13 -2.49 -2.50
CA SER A 42 8.79 -3.07 -2.69
C SER A 42 8.34 -3.91 -1.50
N TYR A 43 9.25 -4.71 -0.94
CA TYR A 43 8.97 -5.51 0.25
C TYR A 43 8.53 -4.64 1.44
N ARG A 44 9.22 -3.53 1.70
CA ARG A 44 8.88 -2.63 2.82
C ARG A 44 7.57 -1.90 2.60
N ILE A 45 7.32 -1.46 1.36
CA ILE A 45 6.07 -0.82 0.96
C ILE A 45 4.89 -1.77 1.19
N LEU A 46 4.96 -2.98 0.63
CA LEU A 46 3.90 -3.98 0.72
C LEU A 46 3.68 -4.46 2.16
N SER A 47 4.74 -4.58 2.95
CA SER A 47 4.63 -5.01 4.36
C SER A 47 3.76 -4.11 5.24
N LYS A 48 3.52 -2.86 4.84
CA LYS A 48 2.59 -1.97 5.55
C LYS A 48 1.12 -2.35 5.37
N PHE A 49 0.81 -3.22 4.43
CA PHE A 49 -0.54 -3.69 4.11
C PHE A 49 -0.80 -5.13 4.58
N ASP A 50 0.22 -5.83 5.14
CA ASP A 50 0.13 -7.25 5.55
C ASP A 50 -1.01 -7.56 6.54
N ASN A 51 -1.46 -6.57 7.31
CA ASN A 51 -2.47 -6.74 8.37
C ASN A 51 -3.76 -5.94 8.14
N ILE A 52 -4.10 -5.66 6.87
CA ILE A 52 -5.39 -5.05 6.54
C ILE A 52 -6.48 -6.12 6.54
N VAL A 53 -7.61 -5.80 7.17
CA VAL A 53 -8.75 -6.73 7.32
C VAL A 53 -9.98 -6.16 6.61
N LEU A 54 -10.62 -7.02 5.81
CA LEU A 54 -11.93 -6.81 5.22
C LEU A 54 -12.91 -7.82 5.81
N ASN A 55 -13.94 -7.33 6.50
CA ASN A 55 -14.92 -8.21 7.14
C ASN A 55 -16.22 -8.24 6.32
N HIS A 56 -16.66 -9.44 5.96
CA HIS A 56 -17.93 -9.67 5.28
C HIS A 56 -18.95 -10.17 6.29
N VAL A 57 -20.10 -9.49 6.38
CA VAL A 57 -21.20 -9.88 7.27
C VAL A 57 -22.25 -10.58 6.43
N LEU A 58 -22.52 -11.85 6.75
CA LEU A 58 -23.49 -12.68 6.06
C LEU A 58 -24.66 -13.03 6.98
N ILE A 59 -25.88 -12.95 6.45
CA ILE A 59 -27.09 -13.45 7.10
C ILE A 59 -27.77 -14.41 6.13
N GLY A 60 -27.97 -15.66 6.56
CA GLY A 60 -28.57 -16.69 5.71
C GLY A 60 -27.77 -16.97 4.42
N GLY A 61 -26.45 -16.80 4.46
CA GLY A 61 -25.57 -16.97 3.30
C GLY A 61 -25.56 -15.79 2.32
N LYS A 62 -26.33 -14.72 2.59
CA LYS A 62 -26.31 -13.49 1.80
C LYS A 62 -25.45 -12.43 2.48
N GLU A 63 -24.52 -11.85 1.73
CA GLU A 63 -23.75 -10.70 2.19
C GLU A 63 -24.68 -9.49 2.38
N ILE A 64 -24.68 -8.94 3.59
CA ILE A 64 -25.49 -7.79 3.95
C ILE A 64 -24.66 -6.52 4.17
N LYS A 65 -23.36 -6.68 4.44
CA LYS A 65 -22.46 -5.58 4.73
C LYS A 65 -21.00 -5.99 4.57
N VAL A 66 -20.20 -5.10 4.04
CA VAL A 66 -18.73 -5.16 4.06
C VAL A 66 -18.21 -4.08 5.01
N ILE A 67 -17.33 -4.45 5.94
CA ILE A 67 -16.70 -3.54 6.91
C ILE A 67 -15.20 -3.52 6.61
N ARG A 68 -14.71 -2.34 6.20
CA ARG A 68 -13.32 -2.08 5.84
C ARG A 68 -12.57 -1.56 7.05
N ALA A 69 -11.31 -1.97 7.23
CA ALA A 69 -10.41 -1.31 8.17
C ALA A 69 -10.12 0.14 7.71
N GLU A 70 -9.91 1.04 8.67
CA GLU A 70 -9.40 2.37 8.36
C GLU A 70 -7.93 2.28 7.97
N LEU A 71 -7.57 2.96 6.88
CA LEU A 71 -6.16 3.07 6.47
C LEU A 71 -5.43 4.04 7.39
N THR A 72 -4.24 3.66 7.83
CA THR A 72 -3.36 4.56 8.59
C THR A 72 -2.83 5.68 7.69
N GLU A 73 -2.38 6.79 8.28
CA GLU A 73 -1.80 7.90 7.52
C GLU A 73 -0.60 7.46 6.66
N ILE A 74 0.21 6.52 7.15
CA ILE A 74 1.32 5.94 6.40
C ILE A 74 0.80 5.12 5.20
N GLN A 75 -0.24 4.32 5.37
CA GLN A 75 -0.85 3.56 4.27
C GLN A 75 -1.44 4.51 3.20
N LYS A 76 -2.16 5.55 3.62
CA LYS A 76 -2.69 6.58 2.71
C LYS A 76 -1.57 7.32 1.97
N GLN A 77 -0.49 7.68 2.67
CA GLN A 77 0.67 8.32 2.06
C GLN A 77 1.31 7.39 1.01
N ILE A 78 1.46 6.10 1.30
CA ILE A 78 1.97 5.12 0.33
C ILE A 78 1.06 5.01 -0.89
N LEU A 79 -0.26 4.87 -0.70
CA LEU A 79 -1.22 4.81 -1.81
C LEU A 79 -1.15 6.08 -2.66
N SER A 80 -1.09 7.24 -2.03
CA SER A 80 -0.94 8.53 -2.70
C SER A 80 0.34 8.62 -3.53
N LEU A 81 1.47 8.13 -3.01
CA LEU A 81 2.75 8.10 -3.74
C LEU A 81 2.76 7.04 -4.85
N LEU A 82 1.93 6.01 -4.77
CA LEU A 82 1.70 5.03 -5.85
C LEU A 82 0.63 5.48 -6.86
N ASP A 83 0.07 6.69 -6.69
CA ASP A 83 -1.06 7.21 -7.49
C ASP A 83 -2.27 6.25 -7.49
N ILE A 84 -2.50 5.56 -6.36
CA ILE A 84 -3.64 4.68 -6.13
C ILE A 84 -4.67 5.43 -5.28
N PRO A 85 -5.85 5.75 -5.83
CA PRO A 85 -6.96 6.29 -5.03
C PRO A 85 -7.39 5.34 -3.91
N GLU A 86 -7.74 5.87 -2.73
CA GLU A 86 -8.16 5.05 -1.58
C GLU A 86 -9.41 4.20 -1.88
N ASP A 87 -10.35 4.72 -2.66
CA ASP A 87 -11.53 3.98 -3.10
C ASP A 87 -11.18 2.81 -4.03
N ARG A 88 -10.17 3.00 -4.90
CA ARG A 88 -9.62 1.93 -5.77
C ARG A 88 -8.95 0.82 -4.99
N PHE A 89 -8.30 1.12 -3.87
CA PHE A 89 -7.69 0.08 -3.03
C PHE A 89 -8.70 -0.98 -2.57
N TRP A 90 -9.99 -0.62 -2.44
CA TRP A 90 -11.05 -1.53 -2.00
C TRP A 90 -11.95 -2.07 -3.12
N LEU A 91 -11.67 -1.75 -4.40
CA LEU A 91 -12.59 -2.03 -5.52
C LEU A 91 -12.53 -3.48 -6.05
N ASP A 92 -11.49 -4.26 -5.68
CA ASP A 92 -11.19 -5.55 -6.30
C ASP A 92 -11.01 -6.74 -5.31
N GLN A 93 -11.60 -6.69 -4.09
CA GLN A 93 -11.49 -7.79 -3.10
C GLN A 93 -12.77 -8.62 -2.95
#